data_AF-A0A2V8PXZ9-F1
#
_entry.id   AF-A0A2V8PXZ9-F1
#
_cell.length_a   1.000
_cell.length_b   1.000
_cell.length_c   1.000
_cell.angle_alpha   90.00
_cell.angle_beta   90.00
_cell.angle_gamma   90.00
#
_symmetry.space_group_name_H-M   'P 1'
#
loop_
_entity.id
_entity.type
_entity.pdbx_description
1 polymer ?
#
loop_
_entity_poly.entity_id
_entity_poly.type
_entity_poly.pdbx_seq_one_letter_code
_entity_poly.pdbx_strand_id
1 'polypeptide(L)' 'MNIIVIQELKDGMTEAAIEAARNIRFFPAEKDGKPVSQWMTLEYNFNLF' A
#
# COMPACT_ATOMS: atom_id res chain seq x y z
N MET A 1 -5.96 -5.40 6.02
CA MET A 1 -4.75 -5.16 5.22
C MET A 1 -3.56 -5.28 6.13
N ASN A 2 -2.58 -6.11 5.80
CA ASN A 2 -1.29 -6.15 6.50
C ASN A 2 -0.33 -5.22 5.71
N ILE A 3 0.29 -4.25 6.38
CA ILE A 3 1.17 -3.25 5.76
C ILE A 3 2.57 -3.45 6.34
N ILE A 4 3.55 -3.64 5.47
CA ILE A 4 4.96 -3.78 5.83
C ILE A 4 5.70 -2.60 5.21
N VAL A 5 6.42 -1.83 6.02
CA VAL A 5 7.25 -0.73 5.55
C VAL A 5 8.58 -1.31 5.07
N ILE A 6 8.88 -1.15 3.79
CA ILE A 6 10.13 -1.65 3.18
C ILE A 6 11.24 -0.58 3.29
N GLN A 7 10.87 0.70 3.21
CA GLN A 7 11.76 1.84 3.37
C GLN A 7 11.02 2.96 4.10
N GLU A 8 11.65 3.51 5.15
CA GLU A 8 11.09 4.61 5.93
C GLU A 8 11.48 5.99 5.36
N LEU A 9 10.58 6.95 5.57
CA LEU A 9 10.83 8.38 5.43
C LEU A 9 10.46 9.07 6.75
N LYS A 10 11.37 9.93 7.23
CA LYS A 10 11.23 10.67 8.49
C LYS A 10 10.18 11.78 8.37
N ASP A 11 9.96 12.50 9.47
CA ASP A 11 9.08 13.69 9.53
C ASP A 11 7.60 13.41 9.23
N GLY A 12 7.10 12.21 9.59
CA GLY A 12 5.68 11.86 9.47
C GLY A 12 5.27 11.30 8.10
N MET A 13 6.21 11.19 7.15
CA MET A 13 5.93 10.72 5.80
C MET A 13 5.54 9.24 5.75
N THR A 14 6.17 8.42 6.58
CA THR A 14 5.83 6.99 6.68
C THR A 14 4.40 6.81 7.21
N GLU A 15 4.03 7.57 8.23
CA GLU A 15 2.69 7.56 8.82
C GLU A 15 1.64 8.00 7.79
N ALA A 16 1.91 9.08 7.05
CA ALA A 16 1.03 9.55 5.97
C ALA A 16 0.86 8.51 4.86
N ALA A 17 1.93 7.81 4.46
CA ALA A 17 1.86 6.73 3.49
C ALA A 17 1.03 5.54 4.00
N ILE A 18 1.16 5.18 5.29
CA ILE A 18 0.36 4.12 5.92
C ILE A 18 -1.12 4.51 5.96
N GLU A 19 -1.46 5.75 6.32
CA GLU A 19 -2.84 6.23 6.33
C GLU A 19 -3.45 6.21 4.91
N ALA A 20 -2.71 6.69 3.91
CA ALA A 20 -3.14 6.61 2.51
C ALA A 20 -3.39 5.15 2.08
N ALA A 21 -2.47 4.23 2.42
CA ALA A 21 -2.60 2.81 2.10
C ALA A 21 -3.85 2.17 2.75
N ARG A 22 -4.20 2.54 3.99
CA ARG A 22 -5.41 2.03 4.67
C ARG A 22 -6.71 2.42 3.97
N ASN A 23 -6.73 3.54 3.25
CA ASN A 23 -7.91 4.00 2.53
C ASN A 23 -8.11 3.31 1.17
N ILE A 24 -7.14 2.52 0.71
CA ILE A 24 -7.26 1.77 -0.54
C ILE A 24 -8.32 0.67 -0.38
N ARG A 25 -9.35 0.75 -1.23
CA ARG A 25 -10.27 -0.37 -1.43
C ARG A 25 -9.60 -1.39 -2.33
N PHE A 26 -8.99 -2.39 -1.71
CA PHE A 26 -8.39 -3.50 -2.42
C PHE A 26 -9.48 -4.38 -3.03
N PHE A 27 -9.51 -4.45 -4.36
CA PHE A 27 -10.28 -5.46 -5.07
C PHE A 27 -9.35 -6.65 -5.31
N PRO A 28 -9.73 -7.86 -4.86
CA PRO A 28 -8.91 -9.05 -5.07
C PRO A 28 -8.76 -9.29 -6.57
N ALA A 29 -7.59 -9.79 -6.97
CA ALA A 29 -7.44 -10.33 -8.31
C ALA A 29 -8.37 -11.54 -8.45
N GLU A 30 -9.03 -11.67 -9.59
CA GLU A 30 -9.83 -12.86 -9.90
C GLU A 30 -8.99 -13.86 -10.70
N LYS A 31 -9.01 -15.12 -10.26
CA LYS A 31 -8.52 -16.25 -11.05
C LYS A 31 -9.68 -17.22 -11.24
N ASP A 32 -10.02 -17.50 -12.49
CA ASP A 32 -11.15 -18.38 -12.86
C ASP A 32 -12.49 -17.96 -12.22
N GLY A 33 -12.74 -16.64 -12.13
CA GLY A 33 -13.95 -16.06 -11.54
C GLY A 33 -14.01 -16.15 -10.01
N LYS A 34 -12.91 -16.49 -9.35
CA LYS A 34 -12.81 -16.54 -7.88
C LYS A 34 -11.81 -15.49 -7.37
N PRO A 35 -12.15 -14.71 -6.34
CA PRO A 35 -11.21 -13.79 -5.72
C PRO A 35 -10.07 -14.57 -5.06
N VAL A 36 -8.83 -14.20 -5.38
CA VAL A 36 -7.63 -14.79 -4.80
C VAL A 36 -6.81 -13.72 -4.07
N SER A 37 -6.25 -14.09 -2.91
CA SER A 37 -5.30 -13.24 -2.19
C SER A 37 -4.01 -13.11 -3.00
N GLN A 38 -3.59 -11.88 -3.26
CA GLN A 38 -2.35 -11.55 -3.96
C GLN A 38 -1.55 -10.55 -3.12
N TRP A 39 -0.23 -10.63 -3.20
CA TRP A 39 0.67 -9.61 -2.67
C TRP A 39 0.92 -8.57 -3.77
N MET A 40 0.72 -7.29 -3.44
CA MET A 40 1.00 -6.18 -4.34
C MET A 40 1.90 -5.17 -3.63
N THR A 41 2.96 -4.74 -4.31
CA THR A 41 3.81 -3.65 -3.84
C THR A 41 3.23 -2.33 -4.34
N LEU A 42 2.95 -1.41 -3.43
CA LEU A 42 2.62 -0.02 -3.75
C LEU A 42 3.77 0.89 -3.32
N GLU A 43 4.20 1.77 -4.23
CA GLU A 43 5.25 2.76 -3.97
C GLU A 43 4.63 4.15 -3.83
N TYR A 44 4.81 4.77 -2.66
CA TYR A 44 4.49 6.17 -2.43
C TYR A 44 5.77 6.99 -2.53
N ASN A 45 5.88 7.78 -3.59
CA ASN A 45 7.02 8.67 -3.82
C ASN A 45 6.68 10.09 -3.34
N PHE A 46 7.47 10.62 -2.41
CA PHE A 46 7.35 11.99 -1.94
C PHE A 46 8.41 12.86 -2.62
N ASN A 47 7.98 13.79 -3.46
CA ASN A 47 8.86 14.82 -4.00
C ASN A 47 8.79 16.04 -3.09
N LEU A 48 9.81 16.20 -2.24
CA LEU A 48 10.14 17.46 -1.59
C LEU A 48 11.04 18.23 -2.55
N PHE A 49 10.59 19.41 -2.96
CA PHE A 49 11.17 20.30 -3.97
C PHE A 49 12.69 20.32 -4.09
#